data_AF-A0A5J5IL61-F1
#
_entry.id   AF-A0A5J5IL61-F1
#
_cell.length_a   1.000
_cell.length_b   1.000
_cell.length_c   1.000
_cell.angle_alpha   90.00
_cell.angle_beta   90.00
_cell.angle_gamma   90.00
#
_symmetry.space_group_name_H-M   'P 1'
#
loop_
_entity.id
_entity.type
_entity.pdbx_description
1 polymer ?
#
loop_
_entity_poly.entity_id
_entity_poly.type
_entity_poly.pdbx_seq_one_letter_code
_entity_poly.pdbx_strand_id
1 'polypeptide(L)'
;MNSFLRCLLVYGCVTFTQSITVAQKQNNAAFAMFRNNSELTGETTWDAIYGLKGIKFRYQAGGPIRSTPAIFNGTIYFGCGDGYFYALDKATGRECWKFKTTGAIYSSPAVSGTTVYFSSRDGYLYALETNKGKVTWKYKMGKDLGKENYWDNYLSSPVIKGATLFTGSGDGFLYAVNRSTGKVIWKYDSGARIRTTPSVSGNHVVFGNNVGVVISLDAGSGNLQWKFATDGAYNTFESKSNDRKSIFCSASISNGVVVTGGRDGIIYALDLKTGKEKWRNDHKGPWILSTAIKDGVAYVGCGSDYLLQALDLNTGAEKWRLKVPSAIFSSITIAGGMLYFNDLNFSGNLHAVNGSNGVEQWSFPMGSRSFSTPVIAGGIIYCGTEDGLLYALQGNTPADSSIHPGKKFVYWEGKIHKNDFSDFQNGIDEYIRDYFAACGYKLIDAAELEQEMKEQLTNPANSVIVFADNRFPLNIVDDKSGKPLVLQYLEAHGKIALFGLNPIAYTRDSSGRVVRYDDSIPGAVFGLKYVDKNFIRGIYQSHPTIEANKSGLFTDFTTVSNFTVIEPGSGITPLATDEFGSITEWIKNYGGAEGTGLLQLNIPSNEINFKMGEMRAVIEYGVNW
;
A
#
# COMPACT_ATOMS: atom_id res chain seq x y z
N MET A 1 -1.16 -25.70 -55.80
CA MET A 1 -0.42 -24.63 -55.08
C MET A 1 -1.28 -23.41 -54.72
N ASN A 2 -2.63 -23.46 -54.81
CA ASN A 2 -3.51 -22.29 -54.55
C ASN A 2 -4.46 -22.42 -53.34
N SER A 3 -4.48 -23.57 -52.66
CA SER A 3 -5.37 -23.79 -51.49
C SER A 3 -4.69 -23.47 -50.15
N PHE A 4 -3.36 -23.54 -50.09
CA PHE A 4 -2.58 -23.32 -48.86
C PHE A 4 -2.38 -21.84 -48.51
N LEU A 5 -2.27 -20.94 -49.51
CA LEU A 5 -2.10 -19.50 -49.25
C LEU A 5 -3.38 -18.82 -48.75
N ARG A 6 -4.57 -19.33 -49.08
CA ARG A 6 -5.84 -18.75 -48.59
C ARG A 6 -6.11 -19.06 -47.12
N CYS A 7 -5.65 -20.19 -46.59
CA CYS A 7 -5.79 -20.49 -45.15
C CYS A 7 -4.86 -19.64 -44.28
N LEU A 8 -3.63 -19.36 -44.72
CA LEU A 8 -2.67 -18.55 -43.95
C LEU A 8 -3.08 -17.06 -43.84
N LEU A 9 -3.69 -16.50 -44.88
CA LEU A 9 -4.17 -15.11 -44.87
C LEU A 9 -5.42 -14.91 -43.99
N VAL A 10 -6.32 -15.90 -43.93
CA VAL A 10 -7.52 -15.83 -43.07
C VAL A 10 -7.16 -16.06 -41.60
N TYR A 11 -6.27 -17.02 -41.29
CA TYR A 11 -5.78 -17.21 -39.92
C TYR A 11 -4.97 -16.02 -39.42
N GLY A 12 -4.05 -15.48 -40.22
CA GLY A 12 -3.26 -14.31 -39.86
C GLY A 12 -4.10 -13.05 -39.61
N CYS A 13 -5.16 -12.83 -40.39
CA CYS A 13 -6.04 -11.67 -40.22
C CYS A 13 -6.94 -11.79 -38.97
N VAL A 14 -7.42 -13.00 -38.65
CA VAL A 14 -8.21 -13.27 -37.44
C VAL A 14 -7.35 -13.17 -36.16
N THR A 15 -6.12 -13.69 -36.17
CA THR A 15 -5.21 -13.54 -35.02
C THR A 15 -4.75 -12.10 -34.83
N PHE A 16 -4.51 -11.35 -35.91
CA PHE A 16 -4.09 -9.95 -35.83
C PHE A 16 -5.24 -9.03 -35.35
N THR A 17 -6.47 -9.24 -35.82
CA THR A 17 -7.65 -8.49 -35.34
C THR A 17 -8.01 -8.84 -33.89
N GLN A 18 -7.92 -10.10 -33.46
CA GLN A 18 -8.05 -10.45 -32.03
C GLN A 18 -6.97 -9.80 -31.17
N SER A 19 -5.72 -9.79 -31.62
CA SER A 19 -4.59 -9.16 -30.89
C SER A 19 -4.74 -7.65 -30.76
N ILE A 20 -5.21 -6.96 -31.81
CA ILE A 20 -5.52 -5.52 -31.78
C ILE A 20 -6.71 -5.23 -30.85
N THR A 21 -7.74 -6.09 -30.87
CA THR A 21 -8.93 -5.91 -30.01
C THR A 21 -8.61 -6.14 -28.54
N VAL A 22 -7.74 -7.10 -28.22
CA VAL A 22 -7.23 -7.35 -26.86
C VAL A 22 -6.30 -6.21 -26.41
N ALA A 23 -5.39 -5.75 -27.26
CA ALA A 23 -4.52 -4.60 -26.97
C ALA A 23 -5.30 -3.28 -26.81
N GLN A 24 -6.38 -3.07 -27.57
CA GLN A 24 -7.30 -1.93 -27.38
C GLN A 24 -8.17 -2.10 -26.13
N LYS A 25 -8.56 -3.32 -25.75
CA LYS A 25 -9.27 -3.59 -24.47
C LYS A 25 -8.37 -3.33 -23.26
N GLN A 26 -7.11 -3.77 -23.30
CA GLN A 26 -6.13 -3.46 -22.26
C GLN A 26 -5.82 -1.95 -22.22
N ASN A 27 -5.68 -1.28 -23.37
CA ASN A 27 -5.47 0.18 -23.39
C ASN A 27 -6.69 1.02 -22.94
N ASN A 28 -7.89 0.44 -22.87
CA ASN A 28 -9.14 1.13 -22.46
C ASN A 28 -9.76 0.63 -21.14
N ALA A 29 -9.09 -0.26 -20.39
CA ALA A 29 -9.56 -0.68 -19.07
C ALA A 29 -9.31 0.45 -18.05
N ALA A 30 -10.27 1.37 -17.95
CA ALA A 30 -10.20 2.48 -17.01
C ALA A 30 -10.58 2.05 -15.60
N PHE A 31 -9.87 2.58 -14.60
CA PHE A 31 -10.35 2.61 -13.22
C PHE A 31 -10.95 3.98 -12.95
N ALA A 32 -12.17 4.18 -13.45
CA ALA A 32 -12.71 5.52 -13.65
C ALA A 32 -13.45 6.10 -12.44
N MET A 33 -13.71 5.29 -11.40
CA MET A 33 -14.42 5.73 -10.19
C MET A 33 -14.07 4.86 -8.98
N PHE A 34 -14.49 5.29 -7.79
CA PHE A 34 -14.31 4.53 -6.55
C PHE A 34 -14.82 3.08 -6.69
N ARG A 35 -13.97 2.09 -6.35
CA ARG A 35 -14.24 0.65 -6.50
C ARG A 35 -14.67 0.20 -7.92
N ASN A 36 -14.20 0.93 -8.93
CA ASN A 36 -14.21 0.62 -10.36
C ASN A 36 -15.56 0.55 -11.08
N ASN A 37 -16.67 0.24 -10.41
CA ASN A 37 -17.99 0.16 -11.03
C ASN A 37 -19.11 0.69 -10.13
N SER A 38 -20.30 0.87 -10.72
CA SER A 38 -21.46 1.41 -10.01
C SER A 38 -21.90 0.56 -8.81
N GLU A 39 -21.70 -0.75 -8.89
CA GLU A 39 -22.03 -1.71 -7.85
C GLU A 39 -20.99 -1.76 -6.72
N LEU A 40 -19.89 -1.00 -6.84
CA LEU A 40 -18.81 -0.86 -5.88
C LEU A 40 -18.17 -2.21 -5.48
N THR A 41 -18.07 -3.14 -6.41
CA THR A 41 -17.52 -4.49 -6.17
C THR A 41 -16.02 -4.49 -5.89
N GLY A 42 -15.28 -3.46 -6.33
CA GLY A 42 -13.83 -3.39 -6.20
C GLY A 42 -13.08 -4.22 -7.26
N GLU A 43 -13.79 -4.97 -8.10
CA GLU A 43 -13.20 -5.80 -9.15
C GLU A 43 -12.76 -4.97 -10.35
N THR A 44 -11.55 -5.25 -10.84
CA THR A 44 -10.98 -4.70 -12.06
C THR A 44 -10.80 -5.80 -13.11
N THR A 45 -10.69 -5.39 -14.37
CA THR A 45 -10.36 -6.31 -15.48
C THR A 45 -8.85 -6.44 -15.69
N TRP A 46 -8.03 -5.85 -14.82
CA TRP A 46 -6.58 -5.94 -14.91
C TRP A 46 -6.08 -7.25 -14.30
N ASP A 47 -4.94 -7.71 -14.81
CA ASP A 47 -4.25 -8.88 -14.29
C ASP A 47 -3.71 -8.60 -12.88
N ALA A 48 -3.58 -9.68 -12.09
CA ALA A 48 -2.92 -9.62 -10.80
C ALA A 48 -1.44 -9.23 -10.97
N ILE A 49 -0.99 -8.36 -10.09
CA ILE A 49 0.43 -8.03 -9.88
C ILE A 49 0.97 -8.96 -8.80
N TYR A 50 1.84 -9.87 -9.20
CA TYR A 50 2.41 -10.91 -8.34
C TYR A 50 3.66 -10.46 -7.59
N GLY A 51 4.17 -9.27 -7.94
CA GLY A 51 5.27 -8.64 -7.25
C GLY A 51 5.56 -7.23 -7.76
N LEU A 52 6.48 -6.54 -7.09
CA LEU A 52 6.87 -5.17 -7.45
C LEU A 52 8.31 -5.12 -8.00
N LYS A 53 8.51 -4.37 -9.08
CA LYS A 53 9.85 -3.92 -9.53
C LYS A 53 10.37 -2.72 -8.74
N GLY A 54 9.49 -2.06 -8.00
CA GLY A 54 9.79 -0.84 -7.26
C GLY A 54 8.91 0.33 -7.67
N ILE A 55 9.39 1.54 -7.39
CA ILE A 55 8.64 2.77 -7.58
C ILE A 55 8.87 3.31 -9.00
N LYS A 56 7.80 3.41 -9.80
CA LYS A 56 7.87 4.04 -11.12
C LYS A 56 8.04 5.55 -10.99
N PHE A 57 7.23 6.16 -10.13
CA PHE A 57 7.37 7.56 -9.69
C PHE A 57 6.55 7.80 -8.43
N ARG A 58 6.77 8.96 -7.81
CA ARG A 58 5.92 9.52 -6.77
C ARG A 58 5.62 10.99 -7.08
N TYR A 59 4.50 11.48 -6.58
CA TYR A 59 4.13 12.89 -6.67
C TYR A 59 3.78 13.42 -5.28
N GLN A 60 4.42 14.53 -4.88
CA GLN A 60 4.16 15.20 -3.60
C GLN A 60 3.10 16.28 -3.78
N ALA A 61 1.90 16.05 -3.25
CA ALA A 61 0.87 17.07 -3.11
C ALA A 61 1.09 17.93 -1.84
N GLY A 62 0.31 19.00 -1.68
CA GLY A 62 0.45 19.92 -0.55
C GLY A 62 -0.25 19.46 0.74
N GLY A 63 -0.89 18.30 0.75
CA GLY A 63 -1.61 17.78 1.92
C GLY A 63 -2.03 16.31 1.77
N PRO A 64 -2.81 15.76 2.72
CA PRO A 64 -3.17 14.35 2.75
C PRO A 64 -3.96 13.89 1.51
N ILE A 65 -3.57 12.78 0.90
CA ILE A 65 -4.29 12.18 -0.23
C ILE A 65 -5.13 11.00 0.29
N ARG A 66 -6.36 11.31 0.70
CA ARG A 66 -7.34 10.30 1.15
C ARG A 66 -8.25 9.79 0.04
N SER A 67 -8.37 10.55 -1.04
CA SER A 67 -9.18 10.14 -2.19
C SER A 67 -8.55 8.92 -2.86
N THR A 68 -9.39 8.03 -3.38
CA THR A 68 -8.93 6.98 -4.28
C THR A 68 -8.69 7.60 -5.66
N PRO A 69 -7.50 7.42 -6.29
CA PRO A 69 -7.24 7.94 -7.61
C PRO A 69 -8.19 7.35 -8.66
N ALA A 70 -8.50 8.10 -9.71
CA ALA A 70 -9.14 7.57 -10.91
C ALA A 70 -8.15 7.59 -12.08
N ILE A 71 -8.04 6.49 -12.81
CA ILE A 71 -7.18 6.35 -13.97
C ILE A 71 -8.04 6.27 -15.23
N PHE A 72 -7.92 7.26 -16.10
CA PHE A 72 -8.69 7.33 -17.34
C PHE A 72 -7.86 7.95 -18.46
N ASN A 73 -7.82 7.31 -19.63
CA ASN A 73 -7.12 7.78 -20.84
C ASN A 73 -5.72 8.37 -20.59
N GLY A 74 -4.88 7.63 -19.86
CA GLY A 74 -3.49 8.04 -19.60
C GLY A 74 -3.33 9.18 -18.59
N THR A 75 -4.39 9.56 -17.85
CA THR A 75 -4.32 10.57 -16.80
C THR A 75 -4.72 9.97 -15.44
N ILE A 76 -4.06 10.42 -14.38
CA ILE A 76 -4.34 10.11 -12.98
C ILE A 76 -5.05 11.31 -12.37
N TYR A 77 -6.24 11.11 -11.80
CA TYR A 77 -7.03 12.14 -11.15
C TYR A 77 -7.19 11.85 -9.67
N PHE A 78 -7.02 12.85 -8.79
CA PHE A 78 -7.25 12.69 -7.36
C PHE A 78 -7.51 14.01 -6.65
N GLY A 79 -8.26 13.94 -5.55
CA GLY A 79 -8.47 15.04 -4.61
C GLY A 79 -7.49 15.01 -3.43
N CYS A 80 -7.14 16.18 -2.93
CA CYS A 80 -6.19 16.36 -1.83
C CYS A 80 -6.80 17.18 -0.67
N GLY A 81 -6.28 16.94 0.54
CA GLY A 81 -6.63 17.68 1.74
C GLY A 81 -6.23 19.16 1.74
N ASP A 82 -5.31 19.56 0.86
CA ASP A 82 -4.91 20.97 0.65
C ASP A 82 -5.96 21.80 -0.13
N GLY A 83 -7.04 21.17 -0.56
CA GLY A 83 -8.12 21.79 -1.33
C GLY A 83 -7.88 21.83 -2.84
N TYR A 84 -6.81 21.20 -3.34
CA TYR A 84 -6.58 21.03 -4.77
C TYR A 84 -7.06 19.67 -5.28
N PHE A 85 -7.57 19.69 -6.50
CA PHE A 85 -7.82 18.50 -7.32
C PHE A 85 -6.73 18.44 -8.39
N TYR A 86 -6.06 17.30 -8.52
CA TYR A 86 -4.88 17.12 -9.36
C TYR A 86 -5.19 16.22 -10.55
N ALA A 87 -4.56 16.51 -11.69
CA ALA A 87 -4.46 15.65 -12.84
C ALA A 87 -3.00 15.48 -13.24
N LEU A 88 -2.51 14.25 -13.25
CA LEU A 88 -1.13 13.91 -13.62
C LEU A 88 -1.09 13.03 -14.85
N ASP A 89 -0.06 13.19 -15.67
CA ASP A 89 0.23 12.27 -16.76
C ASP A 89 0.62 10.89 -16.18
N LYS A 90 -0.06 9.83 -16.62
CA LYS A 90 0.12 8.47 -16.09
C LYS A 90 1.52 7.90 -16.40
N ALA A 91 2.12 8.32 -17.51
CA ALA A 91 3.40 7.78 -17.94
C ALA A 91 4.58 8.38 -17.15
N THR A 92 4.53 9.70 -16.92
CA THR A 92 5.64 10.49 -16.38
C THR A 92 5.41 10.98 -14.95
N GLY A 93 4.18 10.95 -14.44
CA GLY A 93 3.81 11.49 -13.13
C GLY A 93 3.79 13.02 -13.05
N ARG A 94 3.98 13.72 -14.17
CA ARG A 94 4.01 15.19 -14.20
C ARG A 94 2.61 15.77 -14.10
N GLU A 95 2.47 16.91 -13.40
CA GLU A 95 1.22 17.65 -13.30
C GLU A 95 0.78 18.15 -14.69
N CYS A 96 -0.38 17.69 -15.16
CA CYS A 96 -1.04 18.23 -16.35
C CYS A 96 -1.78 19.52 -16.01
N TRP A 97 -2.55 19.49 -14.92
CA TRP A 97 -3.27 20.63 -14.38
C TRP A 97 -3.71 20.36 -12.94
N LYS A 98 -4.08 21.42 -12.21
CA LYS A 98 -4.78 21.32 -10.92
C LYS A 98 -5.85 22.39 -10.77
N PHE A 99 -6.86 22.12 -9.95
CA PHE A 99 -7.99 23.00 -9.69
C PHE A 99 -8.14 23.25 -8.19
N LYS A 100 -8.32 24.52 -7.78
CA LYS A 100 -8.43 24.92 -6.37
C LYS A 100 -9.89 25.06 -5.93
N THR A 101 -10.23 24.42 -4.83
CA THR A 101 -11.47 24.63 -4.06
C THR A 101 -11.18 25.36 -2.75
N THR A 102 -12.21 25.75 -2.01
CA THR A 102 -12.04 26.43 -0.71
C THR A 102 -12.07 25.48 0.49
N GLY A 103 -12.09 24.17 0.26
CA GLY A 103 -12.13 23.14 1.29
C GLY A 103 -11.45 21.86 0.84
N ALA A 104 -11.10 20.98 1.77
CA ALA A 104 -10.44 19.71 1.45
C ALA A 104 -11.25 18.84 0.49
N ILE A 105 -10.55 18.12 -0.41
CA ILE A 105 -11.15 17.21 -1.38
C ILE A 105 -10.81 15.76 -1.00
N TYR A 106 -11.67 15.15 -0.19
CA TYR A 106 -11.54 13.74 0.19
C TYR A 106 -12.45 12.79 -0.62
N SER A 107 -13.29 13.35 -1.52
CA SER A 107 -14.04 12.57 -2.49
C SER A 107 -13.10 11.94 -3.50
N SER A 108 -13.30 10.66 -3.82
CA SER A 108 -12.68 10.04 -4.99
C SER A 108 -13.32 10.60 -6.27
N PRO A 109 -12.57 10.74 -7.38
CA PRO A 109 -13.14 11.20 -8.63
C PRO A 109 -13.98 10.12 -9.30
N ALA A 110 -14.94 10.55 -10.12
CA ALA A 110 -15.56 9.74 -11.15
C ALA A 110 -15.33 10.38 -12.51
N VAL A 111 -14.87 9.62 -13.50
CA VAL A 111 -14.49 10.11 -14.83
C VAL A 111 -15.36 9.46 -15.88
N SER A 112 -15.83 10.24 -16.85
CA SER A 112 -16.53 9.71 -18.03
C SER A 112 -16.25 10.59 -19.24
N GLY A 113 -15.51 10.06 -20.21
CA GLY A 113 -15.20 10.75 -21.45
C GLY A 113 -14.41 12.03 -21.21
N THR A 114 -15.04 13.19 -21.42
CA THR A 114 -14.41 14.51 -21.32
C THR A 114 -14.58 15.20 -19.97
N THR A 115 -15.25 14.56 -19.00
CA THR A 115 -15.57 15.20 -17.72
C THR A 115 -15.17 14.33 -16.52
N VAL A 116 -14.64 14.99 -15.48
CA VAL A 116 -14.35 14.42 -14.16
C VAL A 116 -15.21 15.10 -13.10
N TYR A 117 -15.75 14.29 -12.17
CA TYR A 117 -16.67 14.70 -11.12
C TYR A 117 -16.10 14.41 -9.73
N PHE A 118 -16.28 15.32 -8.78
CA PHE A 118 -15.87 15.13 -7.38
C PHE A 118 -16.61 16.09 -6.44
N SER A 119 -16.68 15.72 -5.15
CA SER A 119 -17.22 16.57 -4.09
C SER A 119 -16.11 17.15 -3.19
N SER A 120 -16.30 18.36 -2.66
CA SER A 120 -15.36 19.01 -1.73
C SER A 120 -16.05 19.40 -0.42
N ARG A 121 -15.25 19.56 0.65
CA ARG A 121 -15.69 20.11 1.94
C ARG A 121 -16.17 21.56 1.85
N ASP A 122 -15.96 22.24 0.71
CA ASP A 122 -16.56 23.55 0.45
C ASP A 122 -18.09 23.50 0.18
N GLY A 123 -18.67 22.30 0.12
CA GLY A 123 -20.09 22.09 -0.08
C GLY A 123 -20.51 22.03 -1.55
N TYR A 124 -19.57 21.86 -2.49
CA TYR A 124 -19.89 21.75 -3.91
C TYR A 124 -19.62 20.35 -4.48
N LEU A 125 -20.46 19.97 -5.43
CA LEU A 125 -20.21 18.92 -6.41
C LEU A 125 -19.72 19.59 -7.69
N TYR A 126 -18.53 19.22 -8.14
CA TYR A 126 -17.87 19.80 -9.30
C TYR A 126 -17.91 18.86 -10.49
N ALA A 127 -17.94 19.45 -11.69
CA ALA A 127 -17.63 18.80 -12.94
C ALA A 127 -16.58 19.64 -13.69
N LEU A 128 -15.46 19.01 -14.05
CA LEU A 128 -14.37 19.66 -14.77
C LEU A 128 -14.08 18.95 -16.10
N GLU A 129 -13.60 19.69 -17.09
CA GLU A 129 -13.04 19.12 -18.32
C GLU A 129 -11.77 18.31 -18.02
N THR A 130 -11.66 17.09 -18.54
CA THR A 130 -10.52 16.19 -18.29
C THR A 130 -9.19 16.70 -18.84
N ASN A 131 -9.22 17.50 -19.91
CA ASN A 131 -8.04 18.00 -20.62
C ASN A 131 -7.44 19.27 -19.99
N LYS A 132 -8.25 20.11 -19.34
CA LYS A 132 -7.84 21.46 -18.88
C LYS A 132 -8.20 21.76 -17.44
N GLY A 133 -9.00 20.92 -16.78
CA GLY A 133 -9.48 21.17 -15.42
C GLY A 133 -10.44 22.36 -15.30
N LYS A 134 -11.05 22.79 -16.41
CA LYS A 134 -12.01 23.91 -16.41
C LYS A 134 -13.36 23.44 -15.90
N VAL A 135 -14.01 24.24 -15.05
CA VAL A 135 -15.36 23.94 -14.55
C VAL A 135 -16.34 23.96 -15.72
N THR A 136 -17.00 22.82 -15.98
CA THR A 136 -18.15 22.74 -16.90
C THR A 136 -19.41 23.13 -16.17
N TRP A 137 -19.59 22.63 -14.94
CA TRP A 137 -20.60 23.07 -13.99
C TRP A 137 -20.17 22.77 -12.55
N LYS A 138 -20.80 23.44 -11.59
CA LYS A 138 -20.74 23.07 -10.18
C LYS A 138 -22.12 23.25 -9.53
N TYR A 139 -22.43 22.40 -8.57
CA TYR A 139 -23.69 22.43 -7.84
C TYR A 139 -23.42 22.65 -6.35
N LYS A 140 -24.05 23.66 -5.74
CA LYS A 140 -23.95 23.95 -4.31
C LYS A 140 -24.89 23.01 -3.55
N MET A 141 -24.32 22.06 -2.83
CA MET A 141 -25.07 21.19 -1.91
C MET A 141 -25.43 21.99 -0.64
N GLY A 142 -26.22 21.35 0.23
CA GLY A 142 -26.58 21.93 1.52
C GLY A 142 -25.38 22.08 2.47
N LYS A 143 -25.63 22.74 3.60
CA LYS A 143 -24.64 22.92 4.65
C LYS A 143 -24.36 21.58 5.34
N ASP A 144 -23.09 21.21 5.50
CA ASP A 144 -22.68 20.03 6.27
C ASP A 144 -23.26 20.12 7.69
N LEU A 145 -23.83 19.02 8.18
CA LEU A 145 -24.29 18.92 9.55
C LEU A 145 -23.02 18.91 10.48
N GLY A 146 -23.08 19.45 11.70
CA GLY A 146 -21.87 19.65 12.54
C GLY A 146 -21.15 18.36 12.97
N LYS A 147 -19.82 18.25 12.88
CA LYS A 147 -19.07 17.01 13.16
C LYS A 147 -19.40 16.40 14.53
N GLU A 148 -19.59 15.08 14.57
CA GLU A 148 -19.89 14.33 15.80
C GLU A 148 -18.67 13.61 16.41
N ASN A 149 -17.60 13.39 15.62
CA ASN A 149 -16.39 12.71 16.11
C ASN A 149 -15.12 13.11 15.33
N TYR A 150 -13.95 12.80 15.91
CA TYR A 150 -12.62 13.11 15.37
C TYR A 150 -12.28 12.31 14.10
N TRP A 151 -12.92 11.16 13.88
CA TRP A 151 -12.61 10.22 12.79
C TRP A 151 -13.46 10.44 11.52
N ASP A 152 -14.27 11.50 11.47
CA ASP A 152 -15.07 11.90 10.30
C ASP A 152 -14.20 12.52 9.18
N ASN A 153 -13.34 11.69 8.61
CA ASN A 153 -12.36 12.06 7.59
C ASN A 153 -12.85 11.80 6.15
N TYR A 154 -14.00 11.12 6.01
CA TYR A 154 -14.52 10.65 4.73
C TYR A 154 -15.44 11.66 4.06
N LEU A 155 -15.53 11.56 2.73
CA LEU A 155 -16.61 12.13 1.93
C LEU A 155 -17.17 11.02 1.04
N SER A 156 -18.48 11.06 0.80
CA SER A 156 -19.06 10.27 -0.28
C SER A 156 -18.42 10.69 -1.59
N SER A 157 -18.19 9.72 -2.47
CA SER A 157 -17.73 9.96 -3.83
C SER A 157 -18.90 9.91 -4.82
N PRO A 158 -18.84 10.64 -5.94
CA PRO A 158 -19.83 10.50 -7.00
C PRO A 158 -19.72 9.12 -7.68
N VAL A 159 -20.87 8.53 -8.03
CA VAL A 159 -20.98 7.30 -8.82
C VAL A 159 -21.79 7.55 -10.09
N ILE A 160 -21.26 7.08 -11.21
CA ILE A 160 -21.86 7.26 -12.54
C ILE A 160 -22.66 6.02 -12.91
N LYS A 161 -23.95 6.19 -13.24
CA LYS A 161 -24.76 5.17 -13.92
C LYS A 161 -25.53 5.82 -15.07
N GLY A 162 -25.16 5.48 -16.31
CA GLY A 162 -25.75 6.07 -17.51
C GLY A 162 -25.58 7.60 -17.54
N ALA A 163 -26.69 8.33 -17.62
CA ALA A 163 -26.71 9.80 -17.65
C ALA A 163 -26.76 10.48 -16.27
N THR A 164 -26.80 9.69 -15.19
CA THR A 164 -27.01 10.18 -13.82
C THR A 164 -25.76 10.00 -12.97
N LEU A 165 -25.51 10.99 -12.13
CA LEU A 165 -24.49 11.01 -11.09
C LEU A 165 -25.17 10.92 -9.72
N PHE A 166 -24.76 9.97 -8.89
CA PHE A 166 -25.26 9.81 -7.53
C PHE A 166 -24.18 10.19 -6.53
N THR A 167 -24.49 11.01 -5.53
CA THR A 167 -23.54 11.33 -4.46
C THR A 167 -24.26 11.62 -3.15
N GLY A 168 -23.72 11.12 -2.04
CA GLY A 168 -24.13 11.50 -0.71
C GLY A 168 -23.50 12.83 -0.28
N SER A 169 -24.15 13.51 0.66
CA SER A 169 -23.65 14.77 1.21
C SER A 169 -23.69 14.77 2.73
N GLY A 170 -22.84 15.62 3.29
CA GLY A 170 -22.83 15.92 4.72
C GLY A 170 -24.05 16.71 5.21
N ASP A 171 -24.83 17.28 4.31
CA ASP A 171 -26.12 17.90 4.65
C ASP A 171 -27.23 16.87 4.93
N GLY A 172 -26.95 15.58 4.71
CA GLY A 172 -27.86 14.47 4.91
C GLY A 172 -28.68 14.05 3.69
N PHE A 173 -28.48 14.70 2.55
CA PHE A 173 -29.14 14.35 1.29
C PHE A 173 -28.29 13.41 0.43
N LEU A 174 -28.96 12.43 -0.18
CA LEU A 174 -28.46 11.78 -1.39
C LEU A 174 -28.96 12.55 -2.60
N TYR A 175 -28.06 12.91 -3.52
CA TYR A 175 -28.37 13.64 -4.73
C TYR A 175 -28.26 12.73 -5.96
N ALA A 176 -29.27 12.78 -6.84
CA ALA A 176 -29.16 12.33 -8.22
C ALA A 176 -29.12 13.54 -9.15
N VAL A 177 -28.07 13.65 -9.95
CA VAL A 177 -27.76 14.82 -10.76
C VAL A 177 -27.60 14.39 -12.21
N ASN A 178 -28.19 15.14 -13.12
CA ASN A 178 -27.94 14.97 -14.54
C ASN A 178 -26.47 15.30 -14.83
N ARG A 179 -25.72 14.30 -15.27
CA ARG A 179 -24.25 14.36 -15.38
C ARG A 179 -23.76 15.44 -16.35
N SER A 180 -24.53 15.73 -17.41
CA SER A 180 -24.14 16.69 -18.44
C SER A 180 -24.44 18.14 -18.05
N THR A 181 -25.50 18.37 -17.25
CA THR A 181 -26.01 19.72 -16.97
C THR A 181 -25.80 20.18 -15.53
N GLY A 182 -25.50 19.26 -14.60
CA GLY A 182 -25.41 19.57 -13.16
C GLY A 182 -26.77 19.83 -12.49
N LYS A 183 -27.89 19.67 -13.21
CA LYS A 183 -29.23 19.83 -12.65
C LYS A 183 -29.60 18.63 -11.80
N VAL A 184 -30.07 18.89 -10.58
CA VAL A 184 -30.64 17.85 -9.71
C VAL A 184 -31.89 17.28 -10.36
N ILE A 185 -31.92 15.96 -10.50
CA ILE A 185 -33.09 15.18 -10.93
C ILE A 185 -34.00 14.99 -9.72
N TRP A 186 -33.41 14.49 -8.63
CA TRP A 186 -34.06 14.35 -7.33
C TRP A 186 -33.01 14.40 -6.22
N LYS A 187 -33.46 14.68 -5.00
CA LYS A 187 -32.67 14.51 -3.77
C LYS A 187 -33.53 13.88 -2.69
N TYR A 188 -32.92 13.07 -1.85
CA TYR A 188 -33.59 12.36 -0.75
C TYR A 188 -32.97 12.75 0.58
N ASP A 189 -33.78 13.24 1.51
CA ASP A 189 -33.35 13.53 2.88
C ASP A 189 -33.27 12.23 3.69
N SER A 190 -32.06 11.82 4.05
CA SER A 190 -31.85 10.62 4.89
C SER A 190 -31.95 10.90 6.38
N GLY A 191 -32.08 12.17 6.78
CA GLY A 191 -32.13 12.64 8.16
C GLY A 191 -30.77 12.71 8.88
N ALA A 192 -29.67 12.29 8.23
CA ALA A 192 -28.33 12.30 8.82
C ALA A 192 -27.23 12.30 7.76
N ARG A 193 -26.00 12.68 8.13
CA ARG A 193 -24.85 12.75 7.20
C ARG A 193 -24.67 11.45 6.42
N ILE A 194 -24.37 11.59 5.14
CA ILE A 194 -23.98 10.47 4.28
C ILE A 194 -22.49 10.58 3.99
N ARG A 195 -21.72 9.62 4.49
CA ARG A 195 -20.28 9.47 4.21
C ARG A 195 -19.96 8.31 3.29
N THR A 196 -20.87 7.34 3.17
CA THR A 196 -20.74 6.24 2.23
C THR A 196 -20.91 6.73 0.79
N THR A 197 -20.07 6.23 -0.11
CA THR A 197 -20.31 6.29 -1.54
C THR A 197 -21.51 5.40 -1.90
N PRO A 198 -22.51 5.89 -2.66
CA PRO A 198 -23.69 5.10 -3.01
C PRO A 198 -23.35 4.02 -4.04
N SER A 199 -23.84 2.79 -3.85
CA SER A 199 -23.79 1.74 -4.88
C SER A 199 -25.09 1.68 -5.67
N VAL A 200 -24.99 1.43 -6.97
CA VAL A 200 -26.13 1.45 -7.91
C VAL A 200 -26.16 0.15 -8.70
N SER A 201 -27.22 -0.63 -8.52
CA SER A 201 -27.45 -1.89 -9.24
C SER A 201 -28.88 -1.96 -9.75
N GLY A 202 -29.06 -2.13 -11.07
CA GLY A 202 -30.37 -2.04 -11.71
C GLY A 202 -31.05 -0.71 -11.39
N ASN A 203 -32.22 -0.76 -10.73
CA ASN A 203 -32.98 0.41 -10.31
C ASN A 203 -32.83 0.72 -8.81
N HIS A 204 -31.84 0.15 -8.14
CA HIS A 204 -31.56 0.39 -6.71
C HIS A 204 -30.34 1.30 -6.56
N VAL A 205 -30.45 2.33 -5.71
CA VAL A 205 -29.32 3.11 -5.17
C VAL A 205 -29.26 2.85 -3.68
N VAL A 206 -28.16 2.26 -3.20
CA VAL A 206 -27.97 1.84 -1.81
C VAL A 206 -26.87 2.65 -1.14
N PHE A 207 -27.13 3.16 0.06
CA PHE A 207 -26.17 3.95 0.84
C PHE A 207 -26.46 3.85 2.35
N GLY A 208 -25.47 4.19 3.17
CA GLY A 208 -25.59 4.26 4.62
C GLY A 208 -25.44 5.69 5.14
N ASN A 209 -26.02 5.97 6.31
CA ASN A 209 -25.86 7.25 6.98
C ASN A 209 -25.20 7.11 8.37
N ASN A 210 -24.85 8.24 8.98
CA ASN A 210 -24.14 8.26 10.25
C ASN A 210 -25.02 7.95 11.48
N VAL A 211 -26.30 7.60 11.30
CA VAL A 211 -27.19 7.15 12.38
C VAL A 211 -27.54 5.66 12.28
N GLY A 212 -26.78 4.89 11.49
CA GLY A 212 -26.90 3.43 11.45
C GLY A 212 -27.99 2.92 10.52
N VAL A 213 -28.40 3.70 9.52
CA VAL A 213 -29.45 3.28 8.58
C VAL A 213 -28.88 3.07 7.19
N VAL A 214 -29.07 1.87 6.64
CA VAL A 214 -28.87 1.53 5.23
C VAL A 214 -30.19 1.76 4.49
N ILE A 215 -30.13 2.46 3.36
CA ILE A 215 -31.31 2.90 2.61
C ILE A 215 -31.14 2.47 1.16
N SER A 216 -32.23 1.96 0.56
CA SER A 216 -32.33 1.82 -0.89
C SER A 216 -33.43 2.69 -1.46
N LEU A 217 -33.09 3.39 -2.54
CA LEU A 217 -34.00 4.21 -3.31
C LEU A 217 -34.08 3.71 -4.75
N ASP A 218 -35.22 4.00 -5.37
CA ASP A 218 -35.40 3.89 -6.81
C ASP A 218 -34.46 4.86 -7.55
N ALA A 219 -33.63 4.34 -8.45
CA ALA A 219 -32.59 5.14 -9.12
C ALA A 219 -33.16 6.24 -10.03
N GLY A 220 -34.34 6.01 -10.62
CA GLY A 220 -35.00 6.95 -11.51
C GLY A 220 -35.72 8.08 -10.78
N SER A 221 -36.45 7.74 -9.73
CA SER A 221 -37.38 8.66 -9.04
C SER A 221 -36.90 9.17 -7.69
N GLY A 222 -35.95 8.48 -7.04
CA GLY A 222 -35.53 8.77 -5.66
C GLY A 222 -36.53 8.31 -4.61
N ASN A 223 -37.57 7.56 -5.01
CA ASN A 223 -38.56 7.02 -4.08
C ASN A 223 -37.93 5.97 -3.18
N LEU A 224 -38.32 6.01 -1.90
CA LEU A 224 -37.88 5.01 -0.93
C LEU A 224 -38.38 3.62 -1.32
N GLN A 225 -37.45 2.66 -1.38
CA GLN A 225 -37.79 1.25 -1.57
C GLN A 225 -37.74 0.50 -0.24
N TRP A 226 -36.66 0.65 0.52
CA TRP A 226 -36.55 0.07 1.86
C TRP A 226 -35.52 0.80 2.74
N LYS A 227 -35.65 0.60 4.05
CA LYS A 227 -34.65 0.98 5.07
C LYS A 227 -34.32 -0.23 5.93
N PHE A 228 -33.06 -0.32 6.33
CA PHE A 228 -32.56 -1.29 7.29
C PHE A 228 -31.79 -0.53 8.38
N ALA A 229 -32.29 -0.58 9.61
CA ALA A 229 -31.58 -0.04 10.77
C ALA A 229 -30.63 -1.12 11.31
N THR A 230 -29.33 -0.82 11.33
CA THR A 230 -28.33 -1.71 11.94
C THR A 230 -28.51 -1.72 13.45
N ASP A 231 -27.89 -2.68 14.14
CA ASP A 231 -27.86 -2.69 15.61
C ASP A 231 -27.24 -1.40 16.16
N GLY A 232 -26.28 -0.84 15.43
CA GLY A 232 -25.70 0.48 15.65
C GLY A 232 -26.74 1.59 15.85
N ALA A 233 -27.84 1.59 15.09
CA ALA A 233 -28.87 2.63 15.14
C ALA A 233 -29.56 2.74 16.50
N TYR A 234 -29.61 1.64 17.26
CA TYR A 234 -30.26 1.57 18.57
C TYR A 234 -29.32 1.84 19.74
N ASN A 235 -28.00 1.97 19.49
CA ASN A 235 -27.03 2.26 20.55
C ASN A 235 -27.17 3.71 21.04
N THR A 236 -27.21 3.94 22.35
CA THR A 236 -27.09 5.29 22.92
C THR A 236 -25.62 5.61 23.25
N PHE A 237 -25.22 6.88 23.08
CA PHE A 237 -23.84 7.35 23.28
C PHE A 237 -23.32 7.06 24.71
N GLU A 238 -24.25 7.04 25.68
CA GLU A 238 -24.01 6.77 27.10
C GLU A 238 -23.55 5.34 27.39
N SER A 239 -23.71 4.39 26.45
CA SER A 239 -23.36 2.99 26.70
C SER A 239 -21.88 2.63 26.48
N LYS A 240 -21.10 3.38 25.68
CA LYS A 240 -19.76 2.94 25.21
C LYS A 240 -18.70 4.04 24.97
N SER A 241 -18.89 5.27 25.46
CA SER A 241 -17.96 6.41 25.37
C SER A 241 -17.49 6.83 23.96
N ASN A 242 -18.01 6.21 22.89
CA ASN A 242 -17.67 6.45 21.49
C ASN A 242 -18.84 6.10 20.55
N ASP A 243 -18.91 6.76 19.40
CA ASP A 243 -19.92 6.48 18.36
C ASP A 243 -19.84 5.02 17.83
N ARG A 244 -20.98 4.32 17.91
CA ARG A 244 -21.21 2.96 17.37
C ARG A 244 -22.35 2.95 16.34
N LYS A 245 -22.87 4.11 15.95
CA LYS A 245 -24.00 4.27 15.03
C LYS A 245 -23.53 4.36 13.58
N SER A 246 -22.47 5.11 13.34
CA SER A 246 -22.13 5.54 11.98
C SER A 246 -21.84 4.38 11.02
N ILE A 247 -22.31 4.52 9.78
CA ILE A 247 -21.95 3.64 8.66
C ILE A 247 -20.95 4.39 7.79
N PHE A 248 -19.70 3.91 7.78
CA PHE A 248 -18.64 4.39 6.88
C PHE A 248 -18.34 3.42 5.74
N CYS A 249 -18.74 2.15 5.90
CA CYS A 249 -18.55 1.14 4.86
C CYS A 249 -19.53 1.35 3.72
N SER A 250 -19.02 1.81 2.57
CA SER A 250 -19.82 1.87 1.34
C SER A 250 -20.23 0.44 0.93
N ALA A 251 -21.51 0.25 0.61
CA ALA A 251 -22.04 -1.09 0.34
C ALA A 251 -21.59 -1.62 -1.03
N SER A 252 -21.17 -2.87 -1.09
CA SER A 252 -20.92 -3.57 -2.36
C SER A 252 -22.12 -4.44 -2.73
N ILE A 253 -22.45 -4.50 -4.02
CA ILE A 253 -23.62 -5.24 -4.51
C ILE A 253 -23.18 -6.29 -5.54
N SER A 254 -23.63 -7.53 -5.37
CA SER A 254 -23.51 -8.56 -6.41
C SER A 254 -24.58 -9.62 -6.21
N ASN A 255 -25.08 -10.18 -7.32
CA ASN A 255 -26.07 -11.28 -7.31
C ASN A 255 -27.29 -11.03 -6.40
N GLY A 256 -27.77 -9.78 -6.36
CA GLY A 256 -28.91 -9.38 -5.53
C GLY A 256 -28.62 -9.32 -4.03
N VAL A 257 -27.36 -9.36 -3.61
CA VAL A 257 -26.93 -9.21 -2.21
C VAL A 257 -26.17 -7.91 -2.03
N VAL A 258 -26.56 -7.15 -1.00
CA VAL A 258 -25.88 -5.94 -0.53
C VAL A 258 -25.02 -6.33 0.66
N VAL A 259 -23.71 -6.07 0.64
CA VAL A 259 -22.81 -6.28 1.78
C VAL A 259 -22.28 -4.94 2.28
N THR A 260 -22.45 -4.68 3.57
CA THR A 260 -22.01 -3.45 4.26
C THR A 260 -21.73 -3.73 5.73
N GLY A 261 -21.33 -2.72 6.49
CA GLY A 261 -21.18 -2.82 7.93
C GLY A 261 -21.01 -1.45 8.59
N GLY A 262 -21.21 -1.43 9.91
CA GLY A 262 -21.20 -0.20 10.70
C GLY A 262 -20.03 -0.11 11.68
N ARG A 263 -20.05 0.97 12.46
CA ARG A 263 -19.23 1.08 13.67
C ARG A 263 -19.69 0.18 14.81
N ASP A 264 -20.85 -0.42 14.70
CA ASP A 264 -21.33 -1.47 15.60
C ASP A 264 -20.42 -2.70 15.60
N GLY A 265 -19.69 -2.94 14.50
CA GLY A 265 -18.79 -4.08 14.34
C GLY A 265 -19.41 -5.25 13.58
N ILE A 266 -20.58 -5.03 12.98
CA ILE A 266 -21.34 -6.09 12.35
C ILE A 266 -21.28 -5.92 10.83
N ILE A 267 -20.95 -7.01 10.16
CA ILE A 267 -21.09 -7.17 8.72
C ILE A 267 -22.52 -7.63 8.47
N TYR A 268 -23.24 -6.91 7.62
CA TYR A 268 -24.61 -7.23 7.24
C TYR A 268 -24.65 -7.59 5.75
N ALA A 269 -25.36 -8.67 5.43
CA ALA A 269 -25.79 -8.96 4.08
C ALA A 269 -27.31 -8.85 3.96
N LEU A 270 -27.76 -8.03 3.03
CA LEU A 270 -29.17 -7.74 2.81
C LEU A 270 -29.58 -8.21 1.41
N ASP A 271 -30.81 -8.67 1.28
CA ASP A 271 -31.44 -8.88 -0.03
C ASP A 271 -31.69 -7.50 -0.68
N LEU A 272 -31.18 -7.31 -1.90
CA LEU A 272 -31.22 -6.03 -2.61
C LEU A 272 -32.65 -5.53 -2.84
N LYS A 273 -33.60 -6.44 -3.08
CA LYS A 273 -34.98 -6.05 -3.43
C LYS A 273 -35.79 -5.66 -2.21
N THR A 274 -35.59 -6.36 -1.10
CA THR A 274 -36.46 -6.26 0.09
C THR A 274 -35.81 -5.54 1.27
N GLY A 275 -34.49 -5.41 1.29
CA GLY A 275 -33.74 -4.89 2.43
C GLY A 275 -33.70 -5.85 3.63
N LYS A 276 -34.27 -7.06 3.49
CA LYS A 276 -34.26 -8.06 4.56
C LYS A 276 -32.85 -8.61 4.72
N GLU A 277 -32.44 -8.75 5.97
CA GLU A 277 -31.18 -9.42 6.29
C GLU A 277 -31.21 -10.88 5.85
N LYS A 278 -30.15 -11.29 5.15
CA LYS A 278 -29.87 -12.68 4.78
C LYS A 278 -28.98 -13.34 5.82
N TRP A 279 -27.93 -12.64 6.25
CA TRP A 279 -27.00 -13.08 7.28
C TRP A 279 -26.25 -11.88 7.87
N ARG A 280 -25.63 -12.10 9.04
CA ARG A 280 -24.73 -11.15 9.68
C ARG A 280 -23.52 -11.86 10.30
N ASN A 281 -22.41 -11.12 10.48
CA ASN A 281 -21.23 -11.58 11.21
C ASN A 281 -20.75 -10.48 12.16
N ASP A 282 -20.66 -10.78 13.46
CA ASP A 282 -20.39 -9.81 14.52
C ASP A 282 -18.97 -9.93 15.06
N HIS A 283 -18.18 -8.88 14.87
CA HIS A 283 -16.79 -8.80 15.28
C HIS A 283 -16.59 -8.35 16.72
N LYS A 284 -17.64 -7.87 17.41
CA LYS A 284 -17.61 -7.25 18.75
C LYS A 284 -16.81 -5.93 18.81
N GLY A 285 -15.69 -5.83 18.09
CA GLY A 285 -14.90 -4.63 17.86
C GLY A 285 -15.60 -3.63 16.94
N PRO A 286 -15.36 -2.31 17.08
CA PRO A 286 -15.95 -1.34 16.17
C PRO A 286 -15.29 -1.39 14.78
N TRP A 287 -15.98 -0.81 13.79
CA TRP A 287 -15.49 -0.51 12.43
C TRP A 287 -15.41 -1.69 11.45
N ILE A 288 -16.50 -1.85 10.69
CA ILE A 288 -16.43 -2.39 9.34
C ILE A 288 -16.22 -1.22 8.37
N LEU A 289 -15.19 -1.29 7.52
CA LEU A 289 -14.75 -0.14 6.71
C LEU A 289 -14.72 -0.43 5.21
N SER A 290 -14.40 -1.67 4.85
CA SER A 290 -14.15 -2.06 3.47
C SER A 290 -14.95 -3.29 3.09
N THR A 291 -15.51 -3.27 1.88
CA THR A 291 -16.15 -4.42 1.24
C THR A 291 -15.71 -4.49 -0.21
N ALA A 292 -15.56 -5.71 -0.71
CA ALA A 292 -15.39 -6.00 -2.13
C ALA A 292 -16.02 -7.37 -2.41
N ILE A 293 -16.47 -7.62 -3.64
CA ILE A 293 -17.17 -8.86 -3.98
C ILE A 293 -16.67 -9.36 -5.33
N LYS A 294 -16.31 -10.64 -5.39
CA LYS A 294 -15.99 -11.35 -6.63
C LYS A 294 -16.36 -12.83 -6.50
N ASP A 295 -16.90 -13.42 -7.56
CA ASP A 295 -17.17 -14.87 -7.67
C ASP A 295 -17.95 -15.46 -6.47
N GLY A 296 -18.94 -14.74 -5.96
CA GLY A 296 -19.76 -15.18 -4.82
C GLY A 296 -19.02 -15.16 -3.48
N VAL A 297 -17.90 -14.42 -3.37
CA VAL A 297 -17.16 -14.19 -2.13
C VAL A 297 -17.19 -12.70 -1.80
N ALA A 298 -17.58 -12.39 -0.57
CA ALA A 298 -17.45 -11.05 0.00
C ALA A 298 -16.14 -10.96 0.79
N TYR A 299 -15.29 -10.00 0.42
CA TYR A 299 -14.07 -9.68 1.13
C TYR A 299 -14.31 -8.46 2.01
N VAL A 300 -14.02 -8.56 3.31
CA VAL A 300 -14.35 -7.51 4.28
C VAL A 300 -13.13 -7.16 5.12
N GLY A 301 -12.81 -5.86 5.15
CA GLY A 301 -11.74 -5.30 5.96
C GLY A 301 -12.28 -4.61 7.21
N CYS A 302 -11.71 -4.98 8.36
CA CYS A 302 -12.13 -4.50 9.68
C CYS A 302 -11.06 -3.61 10.32
N GLY A 303 -11.51 -2.55 11.00
CA GLY A 303 -10.64 -1.54 11.59
C GLY A 303 -10.06 -1.94 12.94
N SER A 304 -10.86 -2.41 13.90
CA SER A 304 -10.39 -2.63 15.27
C SER A 304 -9.75 -4.00 15.51
N ASP A 305 -10.17 -5.02 14.76
CA ASP A 305 -9.64 -6.37 14.93
C ASP A 305 -8.49 -6.66 13.97
N TYR A 306 -8.12 -5.72 13.10
CA TYR A 306 -7.03 -5.85 12.12
C TYR A 306 -7.20 -7.12 11.26
N LEU A 307 -8.42 -7.34 10.76
CA LEU A 307 -8.79 -8.54 10.01
C LEU A 307 -9.20 -8.20 8.59
N LEU A 308 -8.73 -9.03 7.66
CA LEU A 308 -9.34 -9.24 6.35
C LEU A 308 -10.03 -10.61 6.36
N GLN A 309 -11.26 -10.70 5.87
CA GLN A 309 -11.99 -11.96 5.77
C GLN A 309 -12.54 -12.19 4.37
N ALA A 310 -12.65 -13.46 4.01
CA ALA A 310 -13.49 -13.91 2.92
C ALA A 310 -14.70 -14.67 3.47
N LEU A 311 -15.87 -14.21 3.09
CA LEU A 311 -17.15 -14.80 3.46
C LEU A 311 -17.87 -15.27 2.20
N ASP A 312 -18.52 -16.43 2.26
CA ASP A 312 -19.47 -16.82 1.23
C ASP A 312 -20.61 -15.81 1.15
N LEU A 313 -20.85 -15.25 -0.04
CA LEU A 313 -21.79 -14.14 -0.24
C LEU A 313 -23.23 -14.52 0.13
N ASN A 314 -23.60 -15.79 -0.02
CA ASN A 314 -24.99 -16.21 0.16
C ASN A 314 -25.28 -16.67 1.59
N THR A 315 -24.29 -17.26 2.26
CA THR A 315 -24.47 -17.89 3.57
C THR A 315 -23.81 -17.12 4.71
N GLY A 316 -22.84 -16.25 4.42
CA GLY A 316 -22.02 -15.60 5.44
C GLY A 316 -20.98 -16.52 6.08
N ALA A 317 -20.87 -17.77 5.61
CA ALA A 317 -19.89 -18.72 6.11
C ALA A 317 -18.47 -18.23 5.80
N GLU A 318 -17.61 -18.21 6.82
CA GLU A 318 -16.22 -17.81 6.63
C GLU A 318 -15.45 -18.85 5.84
N LYS A 319 -14.77 -18.40 4.78
CA LYS A 319 -13.86 -19.22 3.98
C LYS A 319 -12.45 -19.17 4.55
N TRP A 320 -11.99 -17.98 4.89
CA TRP A 320 -10.70 -17.74 5.54
C TRP A 320 -10.68 -16.35 6.19
N ARG A 321 -9.73 -16.14 7.10
CA ARG A 321 -9.39 -14.83 7.67
C ARG A 321 -7.88 -14.63 7.74
N LEU A 322 -7.44 -13.40 7.59
CA LEU A 322 -6.05 -12.96 7.72
C LEU A 322 -5.98 -11.86 8.77
N LYS A 323 -5.09 -12.03 9.76
CA LYS A 323 -4.70 -10.96 10.69
C LYS A 323 -3.62 -10.13 10.03
N VAL A 324 -3.83 -8.81 9.99
CA VAL A 324 -2.86 -7.84 9.46
C VAL A 324 -2.27 -6.99 10.60
N PRO A 325 -1.14 -6.30 10.37
CA PRO A 325 -0.47 -5.54 11.43
C PRO A 325 -1.27 -4.33 11.96
N SER A 326 -2.19 -3.79 11.17
CA SER A 326 -2.98 -2.61 11.54
C SER A 326 -4.35 -2.58 10.84
N ALA A 327 -5.15 -1.56 11.16
CA ALA A 327 -6.51 -1.38 10.67
C ALA A 327 -6.58 -1.20 9.14
N ILE A 328 -7.59 -1.81 8.50
CA ILE A 328 -7.82 -1.66 7.06
C ILE A 328 -8.83 -0.54 6.83
N PHE A 329 -8.34 0.66 6.52
CA PHE A 329 -9.17 1.86 6.28
C PHE A 329 -9.40 2.15 4.80
N SER A 330 -8.56 1.63 3.91
CA SER A 330 -8.78 1.67 2.48
C SER A 330 -9.88 0.70 2.06
N SER A 331 -10.47 0.88 0.88
CA SER A 331 -11.23 -0.23 0.28
C SER A 331 -10.29 -1.34 -0.23
N ILE A 332 -10.88 -2.46 -0.65
CA ILE A 332 -10.16 -3.58 -1.28
C ILE A 332 -10.36 -3.48 -2.79
N THR A 333 -9.27 -3.58 -3.54
CA THR A 333 -9.28 -3.72 -5.00
C THR A 333 -8.97 -5.16 -5.37
N ILE A 334 -9.70 -5.72 -6.33
CA ILE A 334 -9.54 -7.10 -6.80
C ILE A 334 -9.04 -7.07 -8.26
N ALA A 335 -7.91 -7.70 -8.52
CA ALA A 335 -7.40 -7.89 -9.89
C ALA A 335 -7.02 -9.36 -10.11
N GLY A 336 -7.59 -9.98 -11.14
CA GLY A 336 -7.51 -11.43 -11.39
C GLY A 336 -8.11 -12.24 -10.22
N GLY A 337 -7.28 -12.59 -9.24
CA GLY A 337 -7.67 -13.26 -8.00
C GLY A 337 -6.94 -12.73 -6.77
N MET A 338 -6.25 -11.60 -6.90
CA MET A 338 -5.48 -10.97 -5.83
C MET A 338 -6.23 -9.78 -5.25
N LEU A 339 -6.16 -9.62 -3.94
CA LEU A 339 -6.75 -8.53 -3.16
C LEU A 339 -5.66 -7.53 -2.81
N TYR A 340 -5.93 -6.24 -3.02
CA TYR A 340 -5.04 -5.14 -2.70
C TYR A 340 -5.70 -4.15 -1.76
N PHE A 341 -5.02 -3.82 -0.67
CA PHE A 341 -5.51 -2.88 0.34
C PHE A 341 -4.33 -2.28 1.11
N ASN A 342 -4.58 -1.15 1.76
CA ASN A 342 -3.61 -0.50 2.62
C ASN A 342 -4.00 -0.62 4.09
N ASP A 343 -3.00 -0.79 4.94
CA ASP A 343 -3.17 -0.67 6.39
C ASP A 343 -2.97 0.77 6.88
N LEU A 344 -3.49 1.04 8.08
CA LEU A 344 -3.37 2.34 8.75
C LEU A 344 -2.15 2.41 9.68
N ASN A 345 -1.14 1.54 9.50
CA ASN A 345 0.08 1.62 10.29
C ASN A 345 0.78 2.96 10.06
N PHE A 346 1.57 3.45 11.02
CA PHE A 346 2.33 4.69 10.85
C PHE A 346 3.26 4.65 9.63
N SER A 347 3.84 3.49 9.33
CA SER A 347 4.64 3.25 8.12
C SER A 347 3.81 2.89 6.89
N GLY A 348 2.50 2.68 7.03
CA GLY A 348 1.49 2.29 6.03
C GLY A 348 1.93 1.23 5.01
N ASN A 349 1.39 0.03 5.09
CA ASN A 349 1.70 -1.02 4.13
C ASN A 349 0.61 -1.15 3.06
N LEU A 350 1.03 -1.32 1.81
CA LEU A 350 0.20 -1.88 0.74
C LEU A 350 0.36 -3.41 0.78
N HIS A 351 -0.73 -4.14 0.86
CA HIS A 351 -0.74 -5.60 0.87
C HIS A 351 -1.28 -6.17 -0.43
N ALA A 352 -0.75 -7.32 -0.84
CA ALA A 352 -1.31 -8.18 -1.87
C ALA A 352 -1.59 -9.56 -1.29
N VAL A 353 -2.86 -9.97 -1.29
CA VAL A 353 -3.32 -11.21 -0.66
C VAL A 353 -4.05 -12.07 -1.68
N ASN A 354 -3.74 -13.36 -1.73
CA ASN A 354 -4.43 -14.29 -2.61
C ASN A 354 -5.88 -14.47 -2.13
N GLY A 355 -6.85 -14.10 -2.97
CA GLY A 355 -8.27 -14.10 -2.62
C GLY A 355 -8.86 -15.49 -2.36
N SER A 356 -8.23 -16.56 -2.86
CA SER A 356 -8.74 -17.93 -2.69
C SER A 356 -8.44 -18.52 -1.31
N ASN A 357 -7.30 -18.14 -0.70
CA ASN A 357 -6.80 -18.78 0.52
C ASN A 357 -6.35 -17.80 1.61
N GLY A 358 -6.36 -16.49 1.35
CA GLY A 358 -5.99 -15.47 2.33
C GLY A 358 -4.49 -15.36 2.59
N VAL A 359 -3.65 -16.03 1.82
CA VAL A 359 -2.18 -15.99 1.98
C VAL A 359 -1.64 -14.70 1.37
N GLU A 360 -1.00 -13.87 2.20
CA GLU A 360 -0.25 -12.70 1.74
C GLU A 360 0.88 -13.13 0.81
N GLN A 361 0.94 -12.51 -0.37
CA GLN A 361 1.95 -12.77 -1.39
C GLN A 361 3.13 -11.81 -1.24
N TRP A 362 2.83 -10.54 -0.98
CA TRP A 362 3.83 -9.51 -0.74
C TRP A 362 3.19 -8.28 -0.07
N SER A 363 4.03 -7.44 0.53
CA SER A 363 3.62 -6.17 1.15
C SER A 363 4.66 -5.08 0.91
N PHE A 364 4.25 -3.86 0.57
CA PHE A 364 5.15 -2.74 0.33
C PHE A 364 4.97 -1.62 1.38
N PRO A 365 6.01 -1.22 2.13
CA PRO A 365 5.92 -0.14 3.11
C PRO A 365 6.02 1.23 2.42
N MET A 366 4.93 2.00 2.45
CA MET A 366 4.80 3.31 1.79
C MET A 366 5.33 4.49 2.64
N GLY A 367 5.73 4.23 3.88
CA GLY A 367 6.32 5.23 4.78
C GLY A 367 5.32 6.14 5.50
N SER A 368 4.01 6.03 5.21
CA SER A 368 2.96 6.84 5.84
C SER A 368 1.60 6.15 5.74
N ARG A 369 0.69 6.46 6.68
CA ARG A 369 -0.69 5.92 6.70
C ARG A 369 -1.40 6.16 5.37
N SER A 370 -2.25 5.24 4.95
CA SER A 370 -3.05 5.40 3.75
C SER A 370 -4.53 5.06 3.97
N PHE A 371 -5.39 6.01 3.62
CA PHE A 371 -6.84 5.81 3.48
C PHE A 371 -7.25 5.57 2.03
N SER A 372 -6.36 5.86 1.09
CA SER A 372 -6.59 5.78 -0.34
C SER A 372 -6.63 4.32 -0.78
N THR A 373 -7.69 3.91 -1.48
CA THR A 373 -7.76 2.56 -2.06
C THR A 373 -6.70 2.39 -3.14
N PRO A 374 -5.90 1.30 -3.13
CA PRO A 374 -4.99 0.99 -4.22
C PRO A 374 -5.72 0.79 -5.55
N VAL A 375 -5.22 1.38 -6.62
CA VAL A 375 -5.83 1.29 -7.96
C VAL A 375 -4.86 0.67 -8.93
N ILE A 376 -5.31 -0.32 -9.69
CA ILE A 376 -4.49 -1.01 -10.69
C ILE A 376 -4.84 -0.50 -12.08
N ALA A 377 -3.83 -0.11 -12.85
CA ALA A 377 -3.99 0.20 -14.27
C ALA A 377 -2.70 -0.02 -15.07
N GLY A 378 -2.70 -0.99 -15.99
CA GLY A 378 -1.57 -1.26 -16.89
C GLY A 378 -0.32 -1.73 -16.15
N GLY A 379 -0.48 -2.68 -15.23
CA GLY A 379 0.63 -3.25 -14.45
C GLY A 379 1.23 -2.29 -13.42
N ILE A 380 0.55 -1.20 -13.07
CA ILE A 380 0.99 -0.21 -12.08
C ILE A 380 -0.08 -0.07 -11.01
N ILE A 381 0.34 0.01 -9.75
CA ILE A 381 -0.53 0.30 -8.59
C ILE A 381 -0.38 1.77 -8.22
N TYR A 382 -1.51 2.45 -8.03
CA TYR A 382 -1.59 3.84 -7.61
C TYR A 382 -2.28 3.97 -6.26
N CYS A 383 -1.67 4.67 -5.31
CA CYS A 383 -2.26 4.92 -4.00
C CYS A 383 -1.73 6.23 -3.38
N GLY A 384 -2.61 6.94 -2.67
CA GLY A 384 -2.26 8.13 -1.90
C GLY A 384 -1.95 7.82 -0.44
N THR A 385 -1.24 8.73 0.23
CA THR A 385 -0.85 8.62 1.65
C THR A 385 -1.13 9.93 2.40
N GLU A 386 -1.15 9.87 3.74
CA GLU A 386 -1.49 11.01 4.60
C GLU A 386 -0.45 12.14 4.59
N ASP A 387 0.81 11.84 4.25
CA ASP A 387 1.87 12.84 4.08
C ASP A 387 1.86 13.50 2.69
N GLY A 388 0.87 13.16 1.86
CA GLY A 388 0.63 13.80 0.57
C GLY A 388 1.38 13.18 -0.60
N LEU A 389 1.96 11.99 -0.43
CA LEU A 389 2.55 11.25 -1.54
C LEU A 389 1.51 10.42 -2.28
N LEU A 390 1.45 10.60 -3.60
CA LEU A 390 0.87 9.63 -4.52
C LEU A 390 1.98 8.70 -5.01
N TYR A 391 1.86 7.42 -4.73
CA TYR A 391 2.75 6.38 -5.24
C TYR A 391 2.25 5.83 -6.58
N ALA A 392 3.16 5.57 -7.51
CA ALA A 392 2.96 4.73 -8.68
C ALA A 392 3.98 3.58 -8.64
N LEU A 393 3.54 2.39 -8.25
CA LEU A 393 4.37 1.21 -8.04
C LEU A 393 4.33 0.31 -9.27
N GLN A 394 5.49 0.03 -9.86
CA GLN A 394 5.59 -0.82 -11.04
C GLN A 394 5.47 -2.28 -10.62
N GLY A 395 4.45 -2.96 -11.14
CA GLY A 395 4.22 -4.38 -10.92
C GLY A 395 4.95 -5.28 -11.92
N ASN A 396 5.03 -6.56 -11.55
CA ASN A 396 5.47 -7.67 -12.38
C ASN A 396 4.27 -8.47 -12.91
N THR A 397 4.25 -8.69 -14.23
CA THR A 397 3.27 -9.54 -14.92
C THR A 397 3.95 -10.28 -16.08
N PRO A 398 3.92 -11.64 -16.17
CA PRO A 398 3.33 -12.61 -15.23
C PRO A 398 4.20 -12.79 -13.96
N ALA A 399 3.82 -13.73 -13.10
CA ALA A 399 4.51 -14.04 -11.85
C ALA A 399 5.98 -14.41 -12.08
N ASP A 400 6.86 -13.42 -11.99
CA ASP A 400 8.27 -13.67 -11.77
C ASP A 400 8.48 -13.78 -10.25
N SER A 401 8.44 -15.01 -9.75
CA SER A 401 8.61 -15.31 -8.33
C SER A 401 10.03 -15.02 -7.81
N SER A 402 10.96 -14.62 -8.69
CA SER A 402 12.35 -14.33 -8.33
C SER A 402 12.57 -12.97 -7.66
N ILE A 403 11.56 -12.11 -7.56
CA ILE A 403 11.77 -10.69 -7.22
C ILE A 403 11.54 -10.39 -5.72
N HIS A 404 11.16 -11.38 -4.91
CA HIS A 404 10.91 -11.18 -3.47
C HIS A 404 11.76 -12.09 -2.58
N PRO A 405 12.20 -11.59 -1.40
CA PRO A 405 12.86 -12.43 -0.42
C PRO A 405 11.91 -13.53 0.05
N GLY A 406 12.27 -14.78 -0.23
CA GLY A 406 11.53 -15.96 0.19
C GLY A 406 11.72 -16.23 1.68
N LYS A 407 12.95 -16.17 2.19
CA LYS A 407 13.27 -16.30 3.62
C LYS A 407 13.70 -14.96 4.20
N LYS A 408 13.15 -14.60 5.37
CA LYS A 408 13.40 -13.31 6.04
C LYS A 408 13.80 -13.55 7.49
N PHE A 409 15.01 -13.13 7.86
CA PHE A 409 15.57 -13.32 9.19
C PHE A 409 16.06 -12.02 9.80
N VAL A 410 15.92 -11.90 11.12
CA VAL A 410 16.59 -10.87 11.90
C VAL A 410 17.50 -11.55 12.92
N TYR A 411 18.79 -11.25 12.86
CA TYR A 411 19.81 -11.81 13.76
C TYR A 411 20.05 -10.85 14.94
N TRP A 412 20.04 -11.40 16.17
CA TRP A 412 20.36 -10.64 17.38
C TRP A 412 20.74 -11.58 18.54
N GLU A 413 21.91 -11.40 19.15
CA GLU A 413 22.40 -12.22 20.28
C GLU A 413 22.24 -11.58 21.66
N GLY A 414 21.57 -10.42 21.75
CA GLY A 414 21.38 -9.74 23.02
C GLY A 414 22.50 -8.78 23.42
N LYS A 415 22.27 -8.07 24.53
CA LYS A 415 23.28 -7.22 25.18
C LYS A 415 24.33 -8.10 25.83
N ILE A 416 25.51 -8.17 25.22
CA ILE A 416 26.68 -8.74 25.88
C ILE A 416 27.28 -7.63 26.77
N HIS A 417 27.96 -8.03 27.85
CA HIS A 417 28.43 -7.26 29.02
C HIS A 417 28.69 -5.74 28.87
N LYS A 418 28.69 -5.03 30.01
CA LYS A 418 28.89 -3.56 30.15
C LYS A 418 30.15 -2.96 29.47
N ASN A 419 31.05 -3.80 28.95
CA ASN A 419 32.30 -3.43 28.28
C ASN A 419 32.32 -3.83 26.79
N ASP A 420 31.25 -4.42 26.26
CA ASP A 420 31.15 -4.77 24.86
C ASP A 420 30.81 -3.53 24.05
N PHE A 421 31.62 -3.26 23.02
CA PHE A 421 31.42 -2.13 22.14
C PHE A 421 30.18 -2.39 21.28
N SER A 422 29.13 -1.59 21.50
CA SER A 422 27.97 -1.49 20.61
C SER A 422 27.92 -0.06 20.08
N ASP A 423 27.91 0.09 18.76
CA ASP A 423 27.66 1.39 18.13
C ASP A 423 26.23 1.87 18.37
N PHE A 424 25.32 0.96 18.72
CA PHE A 424 23.96 1.28 19.07
C PHE A 424 23.82 1.50 20.56
N GLN A 425 23.48 2.74 20.92
CA GLN A 425 23.13 3.13 22.29
C GLN A 425 21.60 3.08 22.48
N ASN A 426 21.16 3.14 23.73
CA ASN A 426 19.75 3.35 24.10
C ASN A 426 18.74 2.29 23.56
N GLY A 427 19.17 1.07 23.23
CA GLY A 427 18.27 -0.01 22.81
C GLY A 427 17.82 0.07 21.34
N ILE A 428 18.58 0.74 20.48
CA ILE A 428 18.30 0.79 19.03
C ILE A 428 18.35 -0.59 18.38
N ASP A 429 19.25 -1.46 18.82
CA ASP A 429 19.34 -2.86 18.39
C ASP A 429 18.05 -3.64 18.73
N GLU A 430 17.54 -3.46 19.96
CA GLU A 430 16.26 -4.03 20.39
C GLU A 430 15.10 -3.50 19.53
N TYR A 431 15.12 -2.20 19.20
CA TYR A 431 14.12 -1.60 18.32
C TYR A 431 14.16 -2.16 16.89
N ILE A 432 15.35 -2.32 16.28
CA ILE A 432 15.49 -2.93 14.96
C ILE A 432 14.98 -4.37 14.99
N ARG A 433 15.41 -5.15 15.99
CA ARG A 433 14.95 -6.53 16.21
C ARG A 433 13.43 -6.61 16.26
N ASP A 434 12.83 -5.82 17.15
CA ASP A 434 11.38 -5.85 17.37
C ASP A 434 10.61 -5.37 16.15
N TYR A 435 11.12 -4.36 15.44
CA TYR A 435 10.53 -3.87 14.21
C TYR A 435 10.47 -4.96 13.12
N PHE A 436 11.59 -5.63 12.84
CA PHE A 436 11.63 -6.67 11.81
C PHE A 436 10.88 -7.94 12.21
N ALA A 437 10.95 -8.33 13.49
CA ALA A 437 10.12 -9.42 14.02
C ALA A 437 8.63 -9.12 13.85
N ALA A 438 8.19 -7.90 14.15
CA ALA A 438 6.81 -7.45 13.91
C ALA A 438 6.44 -7.40 12.41
N CYS A 439 7.42 -7.25 11.51
CA CYS A 439 7.26 -7.36 10.06
C CYS A 439 7.34 -8.80 9.53
N GLY A 440 7.37 -9.81 10.42
CA GLY A 440 7.34 -11.23 10.05
C GLY A 440 8.71 -11.86 9.77
N TYR A 441 9.81 -11.22 10.16
CA TYR A 441 11.15 -11.82 10.07
C TYR A 441 11.33 -12.81 11.22
N LYS A 442 11.89 -13.98 10.94
CA LYS A 442 12.24 -14.94 11.99
C LYS A 442 13.46 -14.41 12.76
N LEU A 443 13.31 -14.22 14.07
CA LEU A 443 14.44 -13.94 14.96
C LEU A 443 15.32 -15.20 15.08
N ILE A 444 16.64 -15.04 14.87
CA ILE A 444 17.62 -16.13 14.90
C ILE A 444 18.85 -15.79 15.75
N ASP A 445 19.45 -16.81 16.36
CA ASP A 445 20.75 -16.73 17.06
C ASP A 445 21.94 -17.13 16.15
N ALA A 446 23.16 -17.19 16.69
CA ALA A 446 24.35 -17.49 15.89
C ALA A 446 24.43 -18.95 15.39
N ALA A 447 23.82 -19.90 16.09
CA ALA A 447 23.78 -21.29 15.65
C ALA A 447 22.78 -21.46 14.51
N GLU A 448 21.59 -20.85 14.65
CA GLU A 448 20.58 -20.81 13.60
C GLU A 448 21.08 -20.01 12.37
N LEU A 449 21.82 -18.91 12.57
CA LEU A 449 22.44 -18.14 11.48
C LEU A 449 23.39 -19.00 10.64
N GLU A 450 24.29 -19.74 11.29
CA GLU A 450 25.21 -20.65 10.62
C GLU A 450 24.44 -21.75 9.86
N GLN A 451 23.38 -22.30 10.46
CA GLN A 451 22.54 -23.30 9.83
C GLN A 451 21.85 -22.77 8.57
N GLU A 452 21.20 -21.60 8.63
CA GLU A 452 20.50 -21.02 7.48
C GLU A 452 21.48 -20.65 6.36
N MET A 453 22.67 -20.13 6.70
CA MET A 453 23.72 -19.87 5.70
C MET A 453 24.19 -21.15 5.02
N LYS A 454 24.37 -22.26 5.76
CA LYS A 454 24.72 -23.57 5.17
C LYS A 454 23.59 -24.14 4.32
N GLU A 455 22.34 -23.99 4.76
CA GLU A 455 21.18 -24.45 4.01
C GLU A 455 21.11 -23.73 2.66
N GLN A 456 21.34 -22.41 2.62
CA GLN A 456 21.40 -21.61 1.39
C GLN A 456 22.39 -22.18 0.36
N LEU A 457 23.54 -22.72 0.79
CA LEU A 457 24.53 -23.31 -0.11
C LEU A 457 24.02 -24.60 -0.77
N THR A 458 23.15 -25.34 -0.08
CA THR A 458 22.60 -26.62 -0.56
C THR A 458 21.25 -26.48 -1.25
N ASN A 459 20.47 -25.47 -0.87
CA ASN A 459 19.14 -25.18 -1.37
C ASN A 459 18.97 -23.66 -1.54
N PRO A 460 19.56 -23.07 -2.60
CA PRO A 460 19.53 -21.62 -2.78
C PRO A 460 18.11 -21.10 -2.96
N ALA A 461 17.77 -20.09 -2.17
CA ALA A 461 16.51 -19.34 -2.28
C ALA A 461 16.77 -17.85 -2.02
N ASN A 462 15.89 -16.96 -2.47
CA ASN A 462 16.02 -15.56 -2.08
C ASN A 462 15.90 -15.45 -0.56
N SER A 463 16.95 -14.97 0.09
CA SER A 463 17.01 -14.87 1.54
C SER A 463 17.66 -13.56 1.96
N VAL A 464 17.09 -12.96 3.01
CA VAL A 464 17.64 -11.74 3.62
C VAL A 464 17.81 -11.94 5.11
N ILE A 465 19.00 -11.58 5.58
CA ILE A 465 19.35 -11.57 6.99
C ILE A 465 19.63 -10.12 7.38
N VAL A 466 18.75 -9.55 8.20
CA VAL A 466 18.96 -8.26 8.84
C VAL A 466 19.74 -8.50 10.12
N PHE A 467 20.86 -7.81 10.30
CA PHE A 467 21.51 -7.81 11.60
C PHE A 467 20.97 -6.63 12.42
N ALA A 468 20.45 -6.91 13.61
CA ALA A 468 19.96 -5.88 14.51
C ALA A 468 21.10 -5.05 15.15
N ASP A 469 22.33 -5.55 15.08
CA ASP A 469 23.57 -4.85 15.45
C ASP A 469 24.72 -5.22 14.49
N ASN A 470 25.89 -4.59 14.62
CA ASN A 470 26.98 -4.76 13.64
C ASN A 470 27.96 -5.90 13.96
N ARG A 471 27.61 -6.84 14.85
CA ARG A 471 28.52 -7.91 15.29
C ARG A 471 28.35 -9.17 14.47
N PHE A 472 29.47 -9.68 13.95
CA PHE A 472 29.49 -10.92 13.19
C PHE A 472 30.10 -12.06 14.02
N PRO A 473 29.41 -13.21 14.16
CA PRO A 473 29.92 -14.30 14.95
C PRO A 473 31.07 -15.03 14.23
N LEU A 474 32.08 -15.47 15.00
CA LEU A 474 33.31 -16.04 14.44
C LEU A 474 33.06 -17.23 13.50
N ASN A 475 32.11 -18.08 13.81
CA ASN A 475 31.77 -19.26 13.01
C ASN A 475 31.40 -18.93 11.55
N ILE A 476 30.96 -17.70 11.24
CA ILE A 476 30.62 -17.31 9.86
C ILE A 476 31.71 -16.46 9.18
N VAL A 477 32.62 -15.85 9.94
CA VAL A 477 33.71 -15.00 9.42
C VAL A 477 35.10 -15.64 9.48
N ASP A 478 35.27 -16.78 10.17
CA ASP A 478 36.54 -17.51 10.25
C ASP A 478 36.94 -18.07 8.87
N ASP A 479 38.21 -17.86 8.50
CA ASP A 479 38.80 -18.26 7.20
C ASP A 479 39.69 -19.50 7.33
N LYS A 480 39.69 -20.20 8.47
CA LYS A 480 40.51 -21.42 8.67
C LYS A 480 40.29 -22.53 7.63
N SER A 481 39.19 -22.50 6.87
CA SER A 481 38.89 -23.45 5.78
C SER A 481 39.01 -22.86 4.37
N GLY A 482 39.51 -21.62 4.22
CA GLY A 482 39.86 -20.99 2.94
C GLY A 482 38.84 -20.00 2.36
N LYS A 483 37.57 -20.05 2.76
CA LYS A 483 36.59 -19.00 2.45
C LYS A 483 35.52 -18.88 3.54
N PRO A 484 35.32 -17.71 4.16
CA PRO A 484 34.31 -17.52 5.21
C PRO A 484 32.89 -17.87 4.73
N LEU A 485 32.09 -18.47 5.60
CA LEU A 485 30.71 -18.89 5.28
C LEU A 485 29.84 -17.71 4.86
N VAL A 486 30.01 -16.55 5.49
CA VAL A 486 29.27 -15.33 5.14
C VAL A 486 29.48 -14.92 3.69
N LEU A 487 30.70 -15.07 3.17
CA LEU A 487 31.01 -14.72 1.78
C LEU A 487 30.41 -15.75 0.82
N GLN A 488 30.44 -17.04 1.17
CA GLN A 488 29.77 -18.10 0.41
C GLN A 488 28.25 -17.85 0.34
N TYR A 489 27.63 -17.42 1.44
CA TYR A 489 26.20 -17.06 1.46
C TYR A 489 25.87 -15.89 0.51
N LEU A 490 26.68 -14.82 0.53
CA LEU A 490 26.48 -13.65 -0.34
C LEU A 490 26.63 -13.99 -1.83
N GLU A 491 27.56 -14.88 -2.18
CA GLU A 491 27.73 -15.39 -3.54
C GLU A 491 26.59 -16.33 -3.97
N ALA A 492 26.00 -17.05 -3.01
CA ALA A 492 24.85 -17.92 -3.21
C ALA A 492 23.52 -17.15 -3.17
N HIS A 493 23.47 -15.90 -3.68
CA HIS A 493 22.28 -15.04 -3.77
C HIS A 493 21.71 -14.58 -2.42
N GLY A 494 22.46 -14.75 -1.32
CA GLY A 494 22.08 -14.24 -0.02
C GLY A 494 22.19 -12.71 0.06
N LYS A 495 21.28 -12.09 0.82
CA LYS A 495 21.37 -10.67 1.17
C LYS A 495 21.61 -10.50 2.66
N ILE A 496 22.50 -9.58 3.03
CA ILE A 496 22.71 -9.14 4.40
C ILE A 496 22.45 -7.64 4.46
N ALA A 497 21.65 -7.21 5.43
CA ALA A 497 21.38 -5.80 5.68
C ALA A 497 21.92 -5.39 7.06
N LEU A 498 22.70 -4.32 7.08
CA LEU A 498 23.32 -3.75 8.27
C LEU A 498 22.82 -2.33 8.50
N PHE A 499 22.71 -1.97 9.78
CA PHE A 499 22.38 -0.63 10.22
C PHE A 499 23.60 -0.04 10.93
N GLY A 500 24.07 1.15 10.55
CA GLY A 500 25.21 1.81 11.22
C GLY A 500 26.59 1.35 10.74
N LEU A 501 27.61 1.44 11.60
CA LEU A 501 29.04 1.33 11.23
C LEU A 501 29.43 -0.04 10.64
N ASN A 502 30.66 -0.10 10.11
CA ASN A 502 31.26 -1.28 9.50
C ASN A 502 31.06 -2.54 10.37
N PRO A 503 31.01 -3.75 9.76
CA PRO A 503 30.95 -4.99 10.52
C PRO A 503 32.05 -5.01 11.58
N ILE A 504 31.81 -5.57 12.76
CA ILE A 504 32.83 -5.75 13.79
C ILE A 504 32.92 -7.25 14.08
N ALA A 505 34.09 -7.84 13.86
CA ALA A 505 34.37 -9.21 14.28
C ALA A 505 34.87 -9.22 15.75
N TYR A 506 34.51 -10.25 16.51
CA TYR A 506 34.94 -10.41 17.89
C TYR A 506 35.78 -11.67 18.08
N THR A 507 36.73 -11.66 19.02
CA THR A 507 37.42 -12.86 19.49
C THR A 507 36.97 -13.19 20.91
N ARG A 508 36.71 -14.47 21.19
CA ARG A 508 36.37 -14.96 22.54
C ARG A 508 37.58 -15.66 23.16
N ASP A 509 37.78 -15.48 24.46
CA ASP A 509 38.73 -16.27 25.23
C ASP A 509 38.19 -17.69 25.50
N SER A 510 39.02 -18.51 26.15
CA SER A 510 38.68 -19.88 26.54
C SER A 510 37.51 -20.00 27.52
N SER A 511 37.04 -18.88 28.10
CA SER A 511 35.86 -18.82 28.96
C SER A 511 34.59 -18.35 28.22
N GLY A 512 34.69 -18.09 26.92
CA GLY A 512 33.59 -17.60 26.09
C GLY A 512 33.38 -16.08 26.16
N ARG A 513 34.25 -15.33 26.84
CA ARG A 513 34.16 -13.87 26.96
C ARG A 513 34.78 -13.20 25.75
N VAL A 514 34.13 -12.16 25.22
CA VAL A 514 34.69 -11.31 24.17
C VAL A 514 35.91 -10.59 24.73
N VAL A 515 37.07 -10.74 24.08
CA VAL A 515 38.35 -10.18 24.56
C VAL A 515 39.01 -9.18 23.61
N ARG A 516 38.64 -9.18 22.32
CA ARG A 516 39.13 -8.18 21.35
C ARG A 516 38.19 -8.04 20.15
N TYR A 517 37.98 -6.81 19.71
CA TYR A 517 37.36 -6.46 18.43
C TYR A 517 38.43 -6.24 17.36
N ASP A 518 38.16 -6.66 16.12
CA ASP A 518 39.09 -6.55 15.00
C ASP A 518 38.34 -5.99 13.77
N ASP A 519 38.66 -4.74 13.43
CA ASP A 519 38.09 -3.97 12.32
C ASP A 519 38.73 -4.33 10.96
N SER A 520 39.89 -4.99 10.97
CA SER A 520 40.58 -5.42 9.75
C SER A 520 39.93 -6.66 9.12
N ILE A 521 39.31 -7.52 9.93
CA ILE A 521 38.63 -8.75 9.48
C ILE A 521 37.49 -8.43 8.50
N PRO A 522 36.50 -7.57 8.81
CA PRO A 522 35.48 -7.14 7.86
C PRO A 522 36.02 -6.63 6.52
N GLY A 523 37.04 -5.77 6.55
CA GLY A 523 37.67 -5.24 5.34
C GLY A 523 38.29 -6.35 4.49
N ALA A 524 38.95 -7.32 5.14
CA ALA A 524 39.52 -8.49 4.49
C ALA A 524 38.46 -9.48 3.96
N VAL A 525 37.41 -9.75 4.73
CA VAL A 525 36.34 -10.73 4.40
C VAL A 525 35.45 -10.22 3.29
N PHE A 526 35.01 -8.96 3.36
CA PHE A 526 34.09 -8.36 2.40
C PHE A 526 34.80 -7.63 1.25
N GLY A 527 36.13 -7.49 1.31
CA GLY A 527 36.91 -6.75 0.31
C GLY A 527 36.45 -5.31 0.17
N LEU A 528 36.09 -4.66 1.29
CA LEU A 528 35.66 -3.26 1.34
C LEU A 528 36.89 -2.39 1.60
N LYS A 529 37.10 -1.40 0.74
CA LYS A 529 38.18 -0.40 0.90
C LYS A 529 37.59 0.90 1.41
N TYR A 530 37.91 1.21 2.65
CA TYR A 530 37.48 2.44 3.29
C TYR A 530 38.49 3.54 3.02
N VAL A 531 37.99 4.75 2.78
CA VAL A 531 38.83 5.93 2.57
C VAL A 531 39.34 6.41 3.92
N ASP A 532 40.62 6.15 4.19
CA ASP A 532 41.33 6.66 5.36
C ASP A 532 41.76 8.11 5.09
N LYS A 533 40.79 9.03 5.17
CA LYS A 533 41.08 10.46 5.21
C LYS A 533 40.70 10.94 6.61
N ASN A 534 41.55 11.76 7.20
CA ASN A 534 41.43 12.45 8.51
C ASN A 534 40.09 13.20 8.70
N PHE A 535 38.96 12.52 8.61
CA PHE A 535 37.63 13.10 8.77
C PHE A 535 37.32 13.16 10.26
N ILE A 536 37.11 14.39 10.70
CA ILE A 536 36.63 14.69 12.03
C ILE A 536 35.29 13.97 12.21
N ARG A 537 35.13 13.22 13.30
CA ARG A 537 33.84 12.71 13.78
C ARG A 537 32.76 13.78 13.60
N GLY A 538 31.80 13.52 12.72
CA GLY A 538 30.82 14.52 12.29
C GLY A 538 29.44 13.93 12.05
N ILE A 539 28.44 14.78 12.14
CA ILE A 539 27.08 14.50 11.70
C ILE A 539 26.92 15.22 10.37
N TYR A 540 26.72 14.49 9.28
CA TYR A 540 26.57 15.05 7.94
C TYR A 540 25.20 14.71 7.38
N GLN A 541 24.66 15.63 6.58
CA GLN A 541 23.43 15.38 5.85
C GLN A 541 23.76 14.51 4.63
N SER A 542 23.00 13.43 4.46
CA SER A 542 23.11 12.51 3.35
C SER A 542 21.83 12.51 2.52
N HIS A 543 22.02 12.39 1.21
CA HIS A 543 20.98 12.52 0.20
C HIS A 543 20.85 11.24 -0.64
N PRO A 544 19.67 10.62 -0.72
CA PRO A 544 19.41 9.44 -1.54
C PRO A 544 19.67 9.64 -3.05
N THR A 545 20.29 8.65 -3.68
CA THR A 545 20.52 8.60 -5.13
C THR A 545 19.25 8.26 -5.90
N ILE A 546 19.28 8.41 -7.24
CA ILE A 546 18.17 7.98 -8.11
C ILE A 546 17.91 6.48 -7.96
N GLU A 547 18.96 5.68 -7.78
CA GLU A 547 18.89 4.23 -7.56
C GLU A 547 18.19 3.89 -6.23
N ALA A 548 18.50 4.60 -5.15
CA ALA A 548 17.81 4.46 -3.87
C ALA A 548 16.33 4.86 -3.96
N ASN A 549 16.02 5.92 -4.71
CA ASN A 549 14.66 6.40 -4.92
C ASN A 549 13.77 5.34 -5.61
N LYS A 550 14.33 4.52 -6.52
CA LYS A 550 13.57 3.39 -7.14
C LYS A 550 13.16 2.33 -6.11
N SER A 551 13.92 2.25 -5.02
CA SER A 551 13.86 1.21 -3.98
C SER A 551 13.05 1.61 -2.75
N GLY A 552 12.67 2.90 -2.63
CA GLY A 552 11.88 3.40 -1.51
C GLY A 552 12.63 4.26 -0.49
N LEU A 553 13.94 4.51 -0.68
CA LEU A 553 14.72 5.40 0.18
C LEU A 553 14.80 6.80 -0.44
N PHE A 554 14.31 7.79 0.30
CA PHE A 554 14.00 9.10 -0.24
C PHE A 554 14.27 10.27 0.69
N THR A 555 14.16 10.00 1.99
CA THR A 555 14.29 11.03 3.00
C THR A 555 15.77 11.34 3.19
N ASP A 556 16.13 12.63 3.21
CA ASP A 556 17.44 13.07 3.68
C ASP A 556 17.60 12.64 5.14
N PHE A 557 18.76 12.11 5.49
CA PHE A 557 19.04 11.72 6.87
C PHE A 557 20.39 12.25 7.31
N THR A 558 20.52 12.45 8.61
CA THR A 558 21.78 12.77 9.25
C THR A 558 22.54 11.47 9.52
N THR A 559 23.67 11.28 8.86
CA THR A 559 24.58 10.18 9.14
C THR A 559 25.69 10.63 10.08
N VAL A 560 26.13 9.73 10.96
CA VAL A 560 27.38 9.94 11.70
C VAL A 560 28.49 9.33 10.86
N SER A 561 29.37 10.15 10.29
CA SER A 561 30.51 9.65 9.52
C SER A 561 31.60 9.16 10.47
N ASN A 562 31.51 7.90 10.86
CA ASN A 562 32.65 7.17 11.38
C ASN A 562 32.99 6.11 10.33
N PHE A 563 34.07 6.34 9.56
CA PHE A 563 34.73 5.30 8.73
C PHE A 563 33.97 4.75 7.51
N THR A 564 32.89 5.41 7.05
CA THR A 564 31.91 4.84 6.11
C THR A 564 32.11 5.15 4.63
N VAL A 565 33.07 6.01 4.28
CA VAL A 565 33.29 6.37 2.87
C VAL A 565 34.00 5.23 2.17
N ILE A 566 33.28 4.50 1.33
CA ILE A 566 33.88 3.50 0.45
C ILE A 566 34.27 4.16 -0.87
N GLU A 567 35.45 3.81 -1.39
CA GLU A 567 35.87 4.26 -2.71
C GLU A 567 34.89 3.76 -3.79
N PRO A 568 34.38 4.64 -4.69
CA PRO A 568 33.57 4.21 -5.82
C PRO A 568 34.31 3.21 -6.71
N GLY A 569 33.70 2.06 -6.98
CA GLY A 569 34.27 0.97 -7.80
C GLY A 569 34.03 -0.41 -7.18
N SER A 570 34.40 -1.49 -7.90
CA SER A 570 34.35 -2.90 -7.42
C SER A 570 32.97 -3.50 -7.09
N GLY A 571 31.92 -3.16 -7.85
CA GLY A 571 30.59 -3.79 -7.70
C GLY A 571 29.72 -3.16 -6.61
N ILE A 572 29.99 -1.90 -6.26
CA ILE A 572 29.24 -1.11 -5.29
C ILE A 572 28.25 -0.18 -6.00
N THR A 573 27.00 -0.20 -5.58
CA THR A 573 25.96 0.75 -6.00
C THR A 573 25.71 1.75 -4.88
N PRO A 574 25.94 3.06 -5.10
CA PRO A 574 25.66 4.09 -4.11
C PRO A 574 24.16 4.33 -3.98
N LEU A 575 23.67 4.32 -2.74
CA LEU A 575 22.29 4.58 -2.37
C LEU A 575 22.11 5.97 -1.75
N ALA A 576 23.14 6.55 -1.14
CA ALA A 576 23.14 7.95 -0.76
C ALA A 576 24.55 8.51 -0.65
N THR A 577 24.64 9.84 -0.72
CA THR A 577 25.89 10.58 -0.58
C THR A 577 25.75 11.75 0.38
N ASP A 578 26.80 12.03 1.15
CA ASP A 578 26.87 13.20 2.02
C ASP A 578 27.10 14.52 1.25
N GLU A 579 27.11 15.64 1.98
CA GLU A 579 27.38 16.98 1.47
C GLU A 579 28.77 17.15 0.79
N PHE A 580 29.71 16.23 1.01
CA PHE A 580 31.02 16.19 0.35
C PHE A 580 31.06 15.23 -0.85
N GLY A 581 29.93 14.58 -1.18
CA GLY A 581 29.83 13.59 -2.25
C GLY A 581 30.36 12.21 -1.87
N SER A 582 30.60 11.95 -0.59
CA SER A 582 31.04 10.65 -0.10
C SER A 582 29.87 9.68 -0.02
N ILE A 583 30.07 8.42 -0.40
CA ILE A 583 29.03 7.39 -0.33
C ILE A 583 28.78 7.03 1.14
N THR A 584 27.54 7.18 1.60
CA THR A 584 27.14 6.89 2.98
C THR A 584 26.27 5.63 3.08
N GLU A 585 25.51 5.29 2.04
CA GLU A 585 24.66 4.09 1.97
C GLU A 585 24.94 3.41 0.65
N TRP A 586 25.00 2.08 0.68
CA TRP A 586 25.47 1.34 -0.48
C TRP A 586 25.07 -0.13 -0.41
N ILE A 587 25.09 -0.77 -1.58
CA ILE A 587 25.02 -2.21 -1.72
C ILE A 587 26.20 -2.72 -2.54
N LYS A 588 26.85 -3.79 -2.09
CA LYS A 588 27.89 -4.49 -2.84
C LYS A 588 27.39 -5.85 -3.29
N ASN A 589 27.41 -6.07 -4.61
CA ASN A 589 27.06 -7.34 -5.21
C ASN A 589 28.30 -8.26 -5.27
N TYR A 590 28.12 -9.55 -4.96
CA TYR A 590 29.19 -10.56 -4.95
C TYR A 590 29.02 -11.61 -6.07
N GLY A 591 28.47 -11.21 -7.21
CA GLY A 591 28.22 -12.08 -8.37
C GLY A 591 26.86 -12.81 -8.35
N GLY A 592 26.05 -12.58 -7.31
CA GLY A 592 24.65 -13.04 -7.23
C GLY A 592 23.70 -12.22 -8.10
N ALA A 593 22.40 -12.51 -8.01
CA ALA A 593 21.35 -11.74 -8.69
C ALA A 593 21.43 -10.25 -8.32
N GLU A 594 20.89 -9.37 -9.17
CA GLU A 594 20.82 -7.94 -8.87
C GLU A 594 20.17 -7.76 -7.46
N GLY A 595 20.53 -6.73 -6.70
CA GLY A 595 19.88 -6.48 -5.38
C GLY A 595 20.25 -7.42 -4.23
N THR A 596 20.98 -8.50 -4.49
CA THR A 596 21.61 -9.38 -3.49
C THR A 596 23.00 -8.87 -3.10
N GLY A 597 23.54 -9.42 -2.01
CA GLY A 597 24.84 -9.03 -1.47
C GLY A 597 24.76 -8.27 -0.14
N LEU A 598 25.78 -7.46 0.14
CA LEU A 598 25.91 -6.76 1.42
C LEU A 598 25.39 -5.32 1.29
N LEU A 599 24.35 -5.00 2.06
CA LEU A 599 23.68 -3.71 2.10
C LEU A 599 23.96 -3.01 3.43
N GLN A 600 24.42 -1.76 3.37
CA GLN A 600 24.59 -0.90 4.54
C GLN A 600 23.67 0.31 4.45
N LEU A 601 22.83 0.50 5.48
CA LEU A 601 21.89 1.60 5.64
C LEU A 601 22.16 2.30 6.98
N ASN A 602 22.87 3.42 6.98
CA ASN A 602 23.20 4.08 8.24
C ASN A 602 21.95 4.67 8.91
N ILE A 603 21.91 4.54 10.23
CA ILE A 603 20.95 5.21 11.09
C ILE A 603 21.70 5.92 12.22
N PRO A 604 21.14 7.00 12.80
CA PRO A 604 21.73 7.65 13.96
C PRO A 604 21.86 6.67 15.13
N SER A 605 23.01 6.65 15.80
CA SER A 605 23.32 5.74 16.90
C SER A 605 22.60 6.03 18.22
N ASN A 606 21.82 7.12 18.28
CA ASN A 606 21.17 7.62 19.49
C ASN A 606 19.69 8.02 19.32
N GLU A 607 19.10 7.89 18.13
CA GLU A 607 17.69 8.27 17.87
C GLU A 607 16.87 7.04 17.54
N ILE A 608 15.67 6.86 18.13
CA ILE A 608 14.82 5.67 17.94
C ILE A 608 13.74 5.88 16.83
N ASN A 609 13.66 7.08 16.24
CA ASN A 609 12.59 7.48 15.31
C ASN A 609 13.07 7.61 13.85
N PHE A 610 13.81 6.63 13.34
CA PHE A 610 14.25 6.58 11.94
C PHE A 610 13.18 5.95 11.02
N LYS A 611 13.24 6.28 9.72
CA LYS A 611 12.30 5.86 8.67
C LYS A 611 12.44 4.37 8.31
N MET A 612 12.20 3.47 9.27
CA MET A 612 12.34 2.01 9.08
C MET A 612 11.48 1.44 7.95
N GLY A 613 10.38 2.09 7.60
CA GLY A 613 9.59 1.74 6.42
C GLY A 613 10.40 1.87 5.12
N GLU A 614 11.12 2.98 4.94
CA GLU A 614 11.98 3.21 3.76
C GLU A 614 13.15 2.23 3.75
N MET A 615 13.78 2.00 4.91
CA MET A 615 14.89 1.04 5.03
C MET A 615 14.44 -0.37 4.68
N ARG A 616 13.28 -0.80 5.20
CA ARG A 616 12.67 -2.08 4.85
C ARG A 616 12.33 -2.15 3.36
N ALA A 617 11.84 -1.07 2.76
CA ALA A 617 11.58 -1.01 1.31
C ALA A 617 12.86 -1.32 0.53
N VAL A 618 14.00 -0.72 0.88
CA VAL A 618 15.28 -1.01 0.22
C VAL A 618 15.76 -2.44 0.46
N ILE A 619 15.57 -2.96 1.66
CA ILE A 619 15.97 -4.33 1.99
C ILE A 619 15.16 -5.34 1.15
N GLU A 620 13.83 -5.17 1.08
CA GLU A 620 12.91 -6.11 0.41
C GLU A 620 12.77 -5.89 -1.10
N TYR A 621 12.96 -4.66 -1.60
CA TYR A 621 12.67 -4.27 -2.98
C TYR A 621 13.81 -3.50 -3.67
N GLY A 622 14.92 -3.25 -2.97
CA GLY A 622 15.96 -2.37 -3.48
C GLY A 622 16.94 -3.02 -4.45
N VAL A 623 17.18 -2.29 -5.55
CA VAL A 623 18.03 -2.63 -6.70
C VAL A 623 17.72 -4.02 -7.27
N ASN A 624 16.47 -4.29 -7.68
CA ASN A 624 15.99 -5.51 -8.37
C ASN A 624 16.57 -6.84 -7.82
N TRP A 625 15.87 -7.51 -6.89
CA TRP A 625 16.14 -8.92 -6.55
C TRP A 625 16.04 -9.86 -7.76
#